data_AF-A0A317Z2J2-F1
#
_entry.id   AF-A0A317Z2J2-F1
#
_cell.length_a   1.000
_cell.length_b   1.000
_cell.length_c   1.000
_cell.angle_alpha   90.00
_cell.angle_beta   90.00
_cell.angle_gamma   90.00
#
_symmetry.space_group_name_H-M   'P 1'
#
loop_
_entity.id
_entity.type
_entity.pdbx_description
1 polymer ?
#
loop_
_entity_poly.entity_id
_entity_poly.type
_entity_poly.pdbx_seq_one_letter_code
_entity_poly.pdbx_strand_id
1 'polypeptide(L)'
;KSDELKRQKGKFIISLILALPLLYTMFGHFSFLGFIPVPELLMNGWFQFILATPIQFVLGWQFYVGAYKSLKSKSANMDVLVAMGTSAAYFYSLYLMLTHLGHSGHVPLYFETSAVLITLILLGKYFEMRAKGHASD
;
A
#
# COMPACT_ATOMS: atom_id res chain seq x y z
N LYS A 1 11.75 -4.22 22.96
CA LYS A 1 10.74 -5.20 22.46
C LYS A 1 9.31 -4.64 22.49
N SER A 2 8.75 -4.24 23.64
CA SER A 2 7.38 -3.70 23.72
C SER A 2 7.17 -2.43 22.87
N ASP A 3 8.15 -1.51 22.87
CA ASP A 3 8.05 -0.24 22.13
C ASP A 3 8.14 -0.40 20.61
N GLU A 4 8.94 -1.37 20.13
CA GLU A 4 9.03 -1.70 18.69
C GLU A 4 7.72 -2.31 18.19
N LEU A 5 7.10 -3.19 18.99
CA LEU A 5 5.80 -3.77 18.68
C LEU A 5 4.71 -2.70 18.65
N LYS A 6 4.70 -1.76 19.62
CA LYS A 6 3.78 -0.61 19.63
C LYS A 6 3.95 0.26 18.40
N ARG A 7 5.20 0.58 18.01
CA ARG A 7 5.49 1.39 16.83
C ARG A 7 5.03 0.71 15.54
N GLN A 8 5.24 -0.60 15.41
CA GLN A 8 4.78 -1.35 14.24
C GLN A 8 3.26 -1.45 14.18
N LYS A 9 2.61 -1.68 15.33
CA LYS A 9 1.15 -1.63 15.44
C LYS A 9 0.61 -0.27 15.01
N GLY A 10 1.23 0.82 15.44
CA GLY A 10 0.88 2.18 15.03
C GLY A 10 0.98 2.38 13.52
N LYS A 11 2.11 1.98 12.90
CA LYS A 11 2.27 2.03 11.44
C LYS A 11 1.18 1.25 10.70
N PHE A 12 0.88 0.04 11.16
CA PHE A 12 -0.18 -0.79 10.59
C PHE A 12 -1.56 -0.15 10.70
N ILE A 13 -1.91 0.39 11.88
CA ILE A 13 -3.21 1.04 12.09
C ILE A 13 -3.34 2.27 11.19
N ILE A 14 -2.30 3.09 11.11
CA ILE A 14 -2.30 4.28 10.24
C ILE A 14 -2.42 3.86 8.77
N SER A 15 -1.66 2.85 8.31
CA SER A 15 -1.79 2.35 6.94
C SER A 15 -3.18 1.80 6.67
N LEU A 16 -3.77 1.08 7.63
CA LEU A 16 -5.09 0.49 7.48
C LEU A 16 -6.15 1.60 7.35
N ILE A 17 -6.12 2.61 8.20
CA ILE A 17 -7.08 3.73 8.13
C ILE A 17 -7.01 4.44 6.78
N LEU A 18 -5.80 4.69 6.27
CA LEU A 18 -5.60 5.32 4.96
C LEU A 18 -5.95 4.39 3.79
N ALA A 19 -5.74 3.08 3.94
CA ALA A 19 -6.04 2.09 2.92
C ALA A 19 -7.52 1.69 2.90
N LEU A 20 -8.30 1.91 3.96
CA LEU A 20 -9.72 1.54 4.01
C LEU A 20 -10.55 2.19 2.89
N PRO A 21 -10.44 3.51 2.62
CA PRO A 21 -11.11 4.12 1.47
C PRO A 21 -10.68 3.53 0.12
N LEU A 22 -9.40 3.16 -0.01
CA LEU A 22 -8.83 2.53 -1.22
C LEU A 22 -9.19 1.04 -1.35
N LEU A 23 -9.45 0.34 -0.25
CA LEU A 23 -10.00 -1.02 -0.27
C LEU A 23 -11.46 -0.97 -0.71
N TYR A 24 -12.16 0.09 -0.34
CA TYR A 24 -13.56 0.24 -0.70
C TYR A 24 -13.75 0.43 -2.22
N THR A 25 -12.82 1.10 -2.89
CA THR A 25 -12.86 1.26 -4.37
C THR A 25 -12.76 -0.06 -5.10
N MET A 26 -12.03 -1.04 -4.55
CA MET A 26 -11.93 -2.38 -5.14
C MET A 26 -13.30 -3.08 -5.23
N PHE A 27 -14.23 -2.83 -4.29
CA PHE A 27 -15.59 -3.39 -4.39
C PHE A 27 -16.36 -2.82 -5.59
N GLY A 28 -16.09 -1.58 -5.98
CA GLY A 28 -16.68 -0.96 -7.18
C GLY A 28 -16.20 -1.58 -8.49
N HIS A 29 -15.03 -2.23 -8.50
CA HIS A 29 -14.51 -2.92 -9.68
C HIS A 29 -15.16 -4.31 -9.90
N PHE A 30 -15.79 -4.90 -8.90
CA PHE A 30 -16.49 -6.17 -9.05
C PHE A 30 -17.91 -5.94 -9.58
N SER A 31 -18.16 -6.38 -10.81
CA SER A 31 -19.48 -6.28 -11.47
C SER A 31 -20.62 -6.94 -10.67
N PHE A 32 -20.32 -7.94 -9.84
CA PHE A 32 -21.28 -8.57 -8.91
C PHE A 32 -21.69 -7.67 -7.73
N LEU A 33 -20.85 -6.69 -7.37
CA LEU A 33 -21.07 -5.74 -6.26
C LEU A 33 -21.47 -4.34 -6.76
N GLY A 34 -21.81 -4.19 -8.04
CA GLY A 34 -22.19 -2.91 -8.65
C GLY A 34 -23.44 -2.25 -8.06
N PHE A 35 -24.13 -2.90 -7.12
CA PHE A 35 -25.21 -2.31 -6.31
C PHE A 35 -24.69 -1.43 -5.15
N ILE A 36 -23.41 -1.54 -4.82
CA ILE A 36 -22.79 -0.73 -3.76
C ILE A 36 -22.42 0.64 -4.36
N PRO A 37 -23.01 1.75 -3.89
CA PRO A 37 -22.69 3.08 -4.40
C PRO A 37 -21.27 3.44 -3.95
N VAL A 38 -20.31 3.39 -4.87
CA VAL A 38 -18.96 3.91 -4.62
C VAL A 38 -18.96 5.40 -4.94
N PRO A 39 -18.66 6.28 -3.95
CA PRO A 39 -18.58 7.72 -4.20
C PRO A 39 -17.60 8.03 -5.34
N GLU A 40 -17.99 8.91 -6.26
CA GLU A 40 -17.13 9.37 -7.36
C GLU A 40 -15.79 9.95 -6.87
N LEU A 41 -15.79 10.52 -5.66
CA LEU A 41 -14.58 11.00 -4.98
C LEU A 41 -13.53 9.90 -4.80
N LEU A 42 -13.93 8.66 -4.53
CA LEU A 42 -13.00 7.54 -4.35
C LEU A 42 -12.49 6.98 -5.70
N MET A 43 -13.26 7.17 -6.77
CA MET A 43 -12.86 6.86 -8.14
C MET A 43 -11.94 7.94 -8.74
N ASN A 44 -11.82 9.09 -8.07
CA ASN A 44 -10.96 10.18 -8.53
C ASN A 44 -9.48 9.82 -8.32
N GLY A 45 -8.71 9.79 -9.42
CA GLY A 45 -7.28 9.45 -9.39
C GLY A 45 -6.44 10.32 -8.47
N TRP A 46 -6.77 11.62 -8.33
CA TRP A 46 -6.07 12.52 -7.41
C TRP A 46 -6.31 12.15 -5.95
N PHE A 47 -7.54 11.76 -5.61
CA PHE A 47 -7.86 11.30 -4.26
C PHE A 47 -7.10 10.02 -3.93
N GLN A 48 -7.09 9.05 -4.86
CA GLN A 48 -6.35 7.82 -4.68
C GLN A 48 -4.84 8.06 -4.54
N PHE A 49 -4.29 8.96 -5.38
CA PHE A 49 -2.88 9.36 -5.32
C PHE A 49 -2.53 9.98 -3.96
N ILE A 50 -3.34 10.91 -3.44
CA ILE A 50 -3.10 11.58 -2.17
C ILE A 50 -3.09 10.58 -1.00
N LEU A 51 -3.97 9.57 -1.01
CA LEU A 51 -4.01 8.55 0.04
C LEU A 51 -2.89 7.51 -0.12
N ALA A 52 -2.60 7.07 -1.35
CA ALA A 52 -1.59 6.05 -1.59
C ALA A 52 -0.17 6.56 -1.32
N THR A 53 0.11 7.85 -1.57
CA THR A 53 1.44 8.46 -1.40
C THR A 53 2.01 8.33 0.03
N PRO A 54 1.31 8.69 1.12
CA PRO A 54 1.83 8.51 2.47
C PRO A 54 1.99 7.03 2.84
N ILE A 55 1.11 6.15 2.37
CA ILE A 55 1.26 4.71 2.58
C ILE A 55 2.54 4.21 1.88
N GLN A 56 2.74 4.61 0.62
CA GLN A 56 3.88 4.22 -0.21
C GLN A 56 5.21 4.70 0.38
N PHE A 57 5.35 6.01 0.58
CA PHE A 57 6.66 6.61 0.84
C PHE A 57 6.94 6.89 2.31
N VAL A 58 5.93 6.99 3.19
CA VAL A 58 6.14 7.20 4.62
C VAL A 58 6.10 5.87 5.37
N LEU A 59 5.01 5.12 5.23
CA LEU A 59 4.83 3.85 5.94
C LEU A 59 5.64 2.72 5.28
N GLY A 60 5.69 2.72 3.95
CA GLY A 60 6.49 1.80 3.14
C GLY A 60 7.99 2.09 3.12
N TRP A 61 8.45 3.24 3.65
CA TRP A 61 9.86 3.67 3.60
C TRP A 61 10.85 2.59 4.08
N GLN A 62 10.47 1.84 5.11
CA GLN A 62 11.31 0.77 5.66
C GLN A 62 11.65 -0.32 4.63
N PHE A 63 10.76 -0.60 3.68
CA PHE A 63 10.99 -1.57 2.60
C PHE A 63 11.97 -1.02 1.58
N TYR A 64 11.91 0.28 1.26
CA TYR A 64 12.89 0.93 0.40
C TYR A 64 14.30 0.91 1.00
N VAL A 65 14.41 1.21 2.30
CA VAL A 65 15.70 1.15 3.01
C VAL A 65 16.25 -0.28 3.03
N GLY A 66 15.39 -1.27 3.32
CA GLY A 66 15.77 -2.69 3.29
C GLY A 66 16.19 -3.16 1.91
N ALA A 67 15.43 -2.78 0.88
CA ALA A 67 15.72 -3.10 -0.52
C ALA A 67 17.06 -2.52 -0.97
N TYR A 68 17.31 -1.24 -0.69
CA TYR A 68 18.56 -0.58 -1.06
C TYR A 68 19.78 -1.26 -0.43
N LYS A 69 19.69 -1.60 0.87
CA LYS A 69 20.76 -2.32 1.58
C LYS A 69 21.01 -3.71 0.97
N SER A 70 19.96 -4.47 0.68
CA SER A 70 20.04 -5.81 0.08
C SER A 70 20.66 -5.76 -1.32
N LEU A 71 20.23 -4.82 -2.16
CA LEU A 71 20.76 -4.66 -3.51
C LEU A 71 22.23 -4.23 -3.49
N LYS A 72 22.63 -3.37 -2.54
CA LYS A 72 24.04 -3.00 -2.34
C LYS A 72 24.91 -4.21 -1.99
N SER A 73 24.37 -5.18 -1.25
CA SER A 73 25.05 -6.46 -0.98
C SER A 73 24.85 -7.51 -2.07
N LYS A 74 24.38 -7.12 -3.28
CA LYS A 74 24.10 -8.02 -4.42
C LYS A 74 23.16 -9.17 -4.07
N SER A 75 22.20 -8.93 -3.18
CA SER A 75 21.21 -9.90 -2.74
C SER A 75 19.79 -9.37 -2.94
N ALA A 76 18.82 -10.26 -3.12
CA ALA A 76 17.41 -9.93 -3.18
C ALA A 76 16.69 -10.55 -1.98
N ASN A 77 15.94 -9.74 -1.23
CA ASN A 77 15.17 -10.16 -0.08
C ASN A 77 13.69 -9.74 -0.23
N MET A 78 12.88 -10.08 0.78
CA MET A 78 11.45 -9.69 0.80
C MET A 78 11.26 -8.19 0.57
N ASP A 79 12.07 -7.35 1.20
CA ASP A 79 11.93 -5.89 1.09
C ASP A 79 12.17 -5.40 -0.36
N VAL A 80 13.06 -6.05 -1.14
CA VAL A 80 13.26 -5.78 -2.57
C VAL A 80 12.00 -6.07 -3.38
N LEU A 81 11.39 -7.25 -3.20
CA LEU A 81 10.17 -7.63 -3.92
C LEU A 81 9.02 -6.67 -3.61
N VAL A 82 8.88 -6.30 -2.34
CA VAL A 82 7.85 -5.36 -1.88
C VAL A 82 8.07 -3.98 -2.48
N ALA A 83 9.27 -3.43 -2.36
CA ALA A 83 9.59 -2.10 -2.89
C ALA A 83 9.40 -2.05 -4.41
N MET A 84 9.84 -3.08 -5.14
CA MET A 84 9.71 -3.15 -6.59
C MET A 84 8.25 -3.25 -7.04
N GLY A 85 7.49 -4.21 -6.49
CA GLY A 85 6.10 -4.45 -6.91
C GLY A 85 5.17 -3.27 -6.61
N THR A 86 5.27 -2.71 -5.40
CA THR A 86 4.44 -1.57 -4.99
C THR A 86 4.83 -0.30 -5.74
N SER A 87 6.13 -0.07 -5.97
CA SER A 87 6.58 1.08 -6.78
C SER A 87 6.13 0.95 -8.23
N ALA A 88 6.20 -0.24 -8.83
CA ALA A 88 5.75 -0.47 -10.19
C ALA A 88 4.26 -0.14 -10.33
N ALA A 89 3.41 -0.63 -9.41
CA ALA A 89 1.99 -0.30 -9.40
C ALA A 89 1.74 1.21 -9.20
N TYR A 90 2.46 1.85 -8.28
CA TYR A 90 2.30 3.27 -7.98
C TYR A 90 2.71 4.16 -9.15
N PHE A 91 3.90 3.97 -9.72
CA PHE A 91 4.39 4.79 -10.83
C PHE A 91 3.65 4.53 -12.14
N TYR A 92 3.21 3.29 -12.38
CA TYR A 92 2.34 2.98 -13.51
C TYR A 92 1.01 3.73 -13.41
N SER A 93 0.41 3.75 -12.22
CA SER A 93 -0.82 4.51 -11.96
C SER A 93 -0.60 6.02 -12.12
N LEU A 94 0.53 6.54 -11.65
CA LEU A 94 0.89 7.95 -11.83
C LEU A 94 1.06 8.31 -13.30
N TYR A 95 1.71 7.45 -14.09
CA TYR A 95 1.86 7.63 -15.52
C TYR A 95 0.50 7.64 -16.24
N LEU A 96 -0.38 6.69 -15.93
CA LEU A 96 -1.73 6.64 -16.48
C LEU A 96 -2.56 7.87 -16.10
N MET A 97 -2.49 8.29 -14.84
CA MET A 97 -3.18 9.49 -14.35
C MET A 97 -2.74 10.74 -15.11
N LEU A 98 -1.43 10.94 -15.28
CA LEU A 98 -0.88 12.12 -15.97
C LEU A 98 -1.16 12.13 -17.48
N THR A 99 -1.16 10.97 -18.12
CA THR A 99 -1.41 10.85 -19.57
C THR A 99 -2.89 10.95 -19.94
N HIS A 100 -3.79 10.60 -19.02
CA HIS A 100 -5.23 10.64 -19.22
C HIS A 100 -5.90 11.86 -18.56
N LEU A 101 -5.11 12.84 -18.12
CA LEU A 101 -5.60 14.10 -17.56
C LEU A 101 -6.47 14.83 -18.61
N GLY A 102 -7.80 14.69 -18.53
CA GLY A 102 -8.76 15.30 -19.45
C GLY A 102 -9.56 14.33 -20.33
N HIS A 103 -9.33 13.01 -20.23
CA HIS A 103 -10.18 12.01 -20.87
C HIS A 103 -11.25 11.50 -19.90
N SER A 104 -12.52 11.54 -20.29
CA SER A 104 -13.68 11.14 -19.47
C SER A 104 -13.85 9.63 -19.28
N GLY A 105 -12.77 8.85 -19.45
CA GLY A 105 -12.79 7.40 -19.30
C GLY A 105 -12.38 6.97 -17.90
N HIS A 106 -13.01 5.93 -17.36
CA HIS A 106 -12.52 5.25 -16.17
C HIS A 106 -11.18 4.59 -16.49
N VAL A 107 -10.09 5.21 -16.03
CA VAL A 107 -8.75 4.65 -16.13
C VAL A 107 -8.54 3.74 -14.92
N PRO A 108 -8.23 2.44 -15.11
CA PRO A 108 -7.95 1.55 -14.00
C PRO A 108 -6.61 1.95 -13.37
N LEU A 109 -6.68 2.71 -12.28
CA LEU A 109 -5.52 3.08 -11.49
C LEU A 109 -5.25 1.99 -10.45
N TYR A 110 -3.97 1.73 -10.19
CA TYR A 110 -3.49 0.69 -9.27
C TYR A 110 -2.89 1.30 -7.99
N PHE A 111 -3.24 2.55 -7.67
CA PHE A 111 -2.85 3.20 -6.42
C PHE A 111 -3.37 2.43 -5.21
N GLU A 112 -4.61 1.95 -5.29
CA GLU A 112 -5.23 1.07 -4.30
C GLU A 112 -4.42 -0.22 -4.11
N THR A 113 -4.06 -0.92 -5.19
CA THR A 113 -3.27 -2.16 -5.12
C THR A 113 -1.96 -1.95 -4.39
N SER A 114 -1.25 -0.86 -4.70
CA SER A 114 0.02 -0.56 -4.07
C SER A 114 -0.12 -0.30 -2.56
N ALA A 115 -1.08 0.55 -2.18
CA ALA A 115 -1.38 0.87 -0.79
C ALA A 115 -1.83 -0.35 0.03
N VAL A 116 -2.68 -1.20 -0.56
CA VAL A 116 -3.20 -2.41 0.09
C VAL A 116 -2.09 -3.42 0.32
N LEU A 117 -1.22 -3.65 -0.67
CA LEU A 117 -0.08 -4.55 -0.51
C LEU A 117 0.82 -4.13 0.64
N ILE A 118 1.21 -2.86 0.72
CA ILE A 118 2.03 -2.35 1.84
C ILE A 118 1.33 -2.56 3.19
N THR A 119 0.03 -2.29 3.25
CA THR A 119 -0.77 -2.45 4.48
C THR A 119 -0.81 -3.91 4.94
N LEU A 120 -1.02 -4.86 4.02
CA LEU A 120 -1.03 -6.30 4.32
C LEU A 120 0.36 -6.80 4.75
N ILE A 121 1.42 -6.29 4.15
CA ILE A 121 2.79 -6.66 4.55
C ILE A 121 3.13 -6.09 5.93
N LEU A 122 2.68 -4.87 6.24
CA LEU A 122 2.81 -4.28 7.58
C LEU A 122 2.07 -5.12 8.65
N LEU A 123 0.87 -5.62 8.31
CA LEU A 123 0.12 -6.56 9.15
C LEU A 123 0.89 -7.86 9.37
N GLY A 124 1.45 -8.45 8.30
CA GLY A 124 2.28 -9.65 8.39
C GLY A 124 3.48 -9.46 9.33
N LYS A 125 4.23 -8.36 9.17
CA LYS A 125 5.35 -8.03 10.08
C LYS A 125 4.89 -7.80 11.52
N TYR A 126 3.70 -7.23 11.74
CA TYR A 126 3.14 -7.08 13.08
C TYR A 126 2.85 -8.45 13.72
N PHE A 127 2.23 -9.38 13.00
CA PHE A 127 1.99 -10.73 13.49
C PHE A 127 3.27 -11.50 13.75
N GLU A 128 4.26 -11.39 12.86
CA GLU A 128 5.57 -12.01 13.04
C GLU A 128 6.24 -11.56 14.34
N MET A 129 6.25 -10.23 14.60
CA MET A 129 6.83 -9.69 15.83
C MET A 129 6.03 -10.07 17.08
N ARG A 130 4.69 -10.10 16.98
CA ARG A 130 3.84 -10.52 18.09
C ARG A 130 4.08 -11.99 18.45
N ALA A 131 4.18 -12.88 17.45
CA ALA A 131 4.44 -14.30 17.67
C ALA A 131 5.83 -14.55 18.27
N LYS A 132 6.86 -13.84 17.78
CA LYS A 132 8.23 -13.92 18.34
C LYS A 132 8.32 -13.36 19.77
N GLY A 133 7.53 -12.35 20.10
CA GLY A 133 7.44 -11.80 21.45
C GLY A 133 6.98 -12.84 22.49
N HIS A 134 6.05 -13.73 22.11
CA HIS A 134 5.53 -14.78 23.00
C HIS A 134 6.46 -15.98 23.17
N ALA A 135 7.47 -16.16 22.32
CA ALA A 135 8.41 -17.28 22.38
C ALA A 135 9.72 -16.95 23.13
N SER A 136 9.91 -15.69 23.53
CA SER A 136 11.10 -15.22 24.26
C SER A 136 10.80 -14.83 25.72
N ASP A 137 9.54 -14.97 26.15
CA ASP A 137 9.08 -14.77 27.53
C ASP A 137 8.80 -16.13 28.18
#